data_AF-A0A536W7J5-F1
#
_entry.id   AF-A0A536W7J5-F1
#
_cell.length_a   1.000
_cell.length_b   1.000
_cell.length_c   1.000
_cell.angle_alpha   90.00
_cell.angle_beta   90.00
_cell.angle_gamma   90.00
#
_symmetry.space_group_name_H-M   'P 1'
#
loop_
_entity.id
_entity.type
_entity.pdbx_description
1 polymer ?
#
loop_
_entity_poly.entity_id
_entity_poly.type
_entity_poly.pdbx_seq_one_letter_code
_entity_poly.pdbx_strand_id
1 'polypeptide(L)'
;SAMTHLSAQNLAGNVRQLENVCHWLTVMSPTQVIEVGDFPPELREDAAAPSGEWLAALARETDRRLVNGETNIMENLSKSFEKTLIAKALAHTGGRRIEAAVRLGIGRNTITRKIGELGIGDGTPPDAE
;
A
#
# COMPACT_ATOMS: atom_id res chain seq x y z
N SER A 1 4.26 -25.78 6.38
CA SER A 1 5.67 -25.76 6.85
C SER A 1 6.21 -24.34 6.82
N ALA A 2 7.16 -24.00 7.70
CA ALA A 2 7.80 -22.68 7.79
C ALA A 2 8.27 -22.11 6.42
N MET A 3 8.89 -22.96 5.59
CA MET A 3 9.32 -22.60 4.24
C MET A 3 8.17 -22.20 3.30
N THR A 4 7.01 -22.85 3.41
CA THR A 4 5.82 -22.50 2.63
C THR A 4 5.29 -21.13 3.02
N HIS A 5 5.30 -20.82 4.32
CA HIS A 5 4.87 -19.52 4.85
C HIS A 5 5.80 -18.40 4.41
N LEU A 6 7.12 -18.62 4.51
CA LEU A 6 8.13 -17.64 4.09
C LEU A 6 8.10 -17.40 2.57
N SER A 7 7.85 -18.45 1.77
CA SER A 7 7.77 -18.35 0.31
C SER A 7 6.48 -17.66 -0.17
N ALA A 8 5.43 -17.67 0.64
CA ALA A 8 4.20 -16.93 0.37
C ALA A 8 4.34 -15.42 0.64
N GLN A 9 5.36 -15.01 1.40
CA GLN A 9 5.63 -13.60 1.64
C GLN A 9 6.33 -13.00 0.42
N ASN A 10 5.68 -12.01 -0.21
CA ASN A 10 6.20 -11.35 -1.41
C ASN A 10 7.34 -10.39 -1.05
N LEU A 11 8.50 -10.93 -0.67
CA LEU A 11 9.72 -10.19 -0.29
C LEU A 11 10.47 -9.59 -1.48
N ALA A 12 9.76 -9.25 -2.56
CA ALA A 12 10.36 -8.70 -3.78
C ALA A 12 11.08 -7.37 -3.49
N GLY A 13 12.41 -7.44 -3.37
CA GLY A 13 13.28 -6.29 -3.13
C GLY A 13 13.78 -6.10 -1.69
N ASN A 14 13.38 -6.95 -0.73
CA ASN A 14 13.69 -6.78 0.69
C ASN A 14 14.67 -7.85 1.24
N VAL A 15 15.81 -8.06 0.56
CA VAL A 15 16.84 -9.04 0.98
C VAL A 15 17.32 -8.79 2.43
N ARG A 16 17.37 -7.53 2.87
CA ARG A 16 17.70 -7.17 4.27
C ARG A 16 16.66 -7.66 5.29
N GLN A 17 15.38 -7.71 4.91
CA GLN A 17 14.35 -8.26 5.80
C GLN A 17 14.54 -9.77 5.94
N LEU A 18 14.82 -10.48 4.85
CA LEU A 18 15.13 -11.91 4.90
C LEU A 18 16.36 -12.17 5.78
N GLU A 19 17.42 -11.36 5.64
CA GLU A 19 18.62 -11.44 6.47
C GLU A 19 18.30 -11.24 7.96
N ASN A 20 17.50 -10.22 8.30
CA ASN A 20 17.09 -9.97 9.68
C ASN A 20 16.27 -11.13 10.27
N VAL A 21 15.40 -11.76 9.46
CA VAL A 21 14.64 -12.94 9.87
C VAL A 21 15.57 -14.13 10.12
N CYS A 22 16.52 -14.38 9.24
CA CYS A 22 17.53 -15.43 9.42
C CYS A 22 18.37 -15.21 10.68
N HIS A 23 18.80 -13.97 10.94
CA HIS A 23 19.51 -13.63 12.18
C HIS A 23 18.63 -13.88 13.42
N TRP A 24 17.37 -13.46 13.39
CA TRP A 24 16.44 -13.68 14.50
C TRP A 24 16.22 -15.17 14.78
N LEU A 25 15.96 -15.96 13.74
CA LEU A 25 15.76 -17.41 13.85
C LEU A 25 17.01 -18.09 14.43
N THR A 26 18.20 -17.65 14.05
CA THR A 26 19.47 -18.19 14.58
C THR A 26 19.67 -17.88 16.07
N VAL A 27 19.19 -16.73 16.54
CA VAL A 27 19.37 -16.29 17.93
C VAL A 27 18.27 -16.84 18.85
N MET A 28 17.04 -16.94 18.35
CA MET A 28 15.85 -17.16 19.18
C MET A 28 15.22 -18.55 19.03
N SER A 29 15.64 -19.36 18.04
CA SER A 29 15.18 -20.75 17.89
C SER A 29 16.30 -21.73 18.25
N PRO A 30 16.27 -22.34 19.46
CA PRO A 30 17.27 -23.34 19.87
C PRO A 30 17.03 -24.72 19.25
N THR A 31 15.99 -24.89 18.42
CA THR A 31 15.57 -26.18 17.85
C THR A 31 16.12 -26.40 16.45
N GLN A 32 16.38 -27.66 16.10
CA GLN A 32 16.90 -28.04 14.77
C GLN A 32 15.85 -27.92 13.65
N VAL A 33 14.57 -27.81 14.02
CA VAL A 33 13.45 -27.60 13.11
C VAL A 33 12.78 -26.28 13.47
N ILE A 34 12.63 -25.40 12.48
CA ILE A 34 11.97 -24.10 12.60
C ILE A 34 10.50 -24.27 12.25
N GLU A 35 9.62 -23.95 13.18
CA GLU A 35 8.17 -23.96 13.01
C GLU A 35 7.64 -22.53 12.80
N VAL A 36 6.37 -22.41 12.39
CA VAL A 36 5.74 -21.09 12.17
C VAL A 36 5.69 -20.27 13.47
N GLY A 37 5.66 -20.94 14.64
CA GLY A 37 5.72 -20.31 15.96
C GLY A 37 7.05 -19.61 16.28
N ASP A 38 8.16 -20.01 15.62
CA ASP A 38 9.50 -19.47 15.86
C ASP A 38 9.77 -18.16 15.12
N PHE A 39 8.86 -17.78 14.21
CA PHE A 39 9.00 -16.52 13.48
C PHE A 39 8.73 -15.32 14.40
N PRO A 40 9.36 -14.17 14.12
CA PRO A 40 8.99 -12.89 14.73
C PRO A 40 7.48 -12.65 14.60
N PRO A 41 6.84 -12.04 15.62
CA PRO A 41 5.40 -11.76 15.59
C PRO A 41 4.96 -11.01 14.33
N GLU A 42 5.83 -10.17 13.76
CA GLU A 42 5.62 -9.41 12.52
C GLU A 42 5.43 -10.29 11.26
N LEU A 43 5.90 -11.54 11.30
CA LEU A 43 5.74 -12.53 10.22
C LEU A 43 4.70 -13.60 10.54
N ARG A 44 4.28 -13.71 11.81
CA ARG A 44 3.23 -14.62 12.28
C ARG A 44 1.84 -14.05 12.07
N GLU A 45 1.68 -12.75 12.19
CA GLU A 45 0.44 -12.05 11.88
C GLU A 45 0.50 -11.55 10.43
N ASP A 46 -0.53 -11.86 9.63
CA ASP A 46 -0.67 -11.30 8.28
C ASP A 46 -0.53 -9.78 8.35
N ALA A 47 0.55 -9.29 7.75
CA ALA A 47 1.03 -7.93 7.70
C ALA A 47 -0.01 -6.86 8.05
N ALA A 48 0.05 -6.34 9.28
CA ALA A 48 -0.18 -4.91 9.46
C ALA A 48 0.95 -4.23 8.68
N ALA A 49 0.70 -3.93 7.40
CA ALA A 49 1.65 -3.29 6.49
C ALA A 49 2.42 -2.22 7.29
N PRO A 50 3.75 -2.34 7.43
CA PRO A 50 4.49 -1.51 8.35
C PRO A 50 4.19 -0.07 7.99
N SER A 51 3.76 0.71 8.98
CA SER A 51 3.49 2.14 8.83
C SER A 51 4.67 2.80 8.11
N GLY A 52 4.52 3.08 6.81
CA GLY A 52 5.60 3.57 5.95
C GLY A 52 5.89 2.76 4.68
N GLU A 53 5.33 1.57 4.48
CA GLU A 53 5.57 0.79 3.25
C GLU A 53 5.12 1.52 1.99
N TRP A 54 4.01 2.25 2.06
CA TRP A 54 3.52 3.07 0.95
C TRP A 54 4.46 4.25 0.63
N LEU A 55 5.12 4.83 1.66
CA LEU A 55 6.14 5.87 1.46
C LEU A 55 7.38 5.29 0.80
N ALA A 56 7.80 4.09 1.19
CA ALA A 56 8.90 3.39 0.54
C ALA A 56 8.57 3.04 -0.92
N ALA A 57 7.34 2.62 -1.22
CA ALA A 57 6.88 2.39 -2.58
C ALA A 57 6.87 3.69 -3.41
N LEU A 58 6.42 4.80 -2.83
CA LEU A 58 6.45 6.12 -3.47
C LEU A 58 7.88 6.58 -3.76
N ALA A 59 8.81 6.37 -2.82
CA ALA A 59 10.22 6.69 -3.00
C ALA A 59 10.83 5.93 -4.19
N ARG A 60 10.64 4.60 -4.25
CA ARG A 60 11.12 3.77 -5.37
C ARG A 60 10.53 4.20 -6.71
N GLU A 61 9.24 4.52 -6.75
CA GLU A 61 8.59 4.99 -7.98
C GLU A 61 9.12 6.36 -8.41
N THR A 62 9.42 7.25 -7.46
CA THR A 62 10.02 8.56 -7.74
C THR A 62 11.43 8.40 -8.31
N ASP A 63 12.27 7.56 -7.69
CA ASP A 63 13.62 7.26 -8.18
C ASP A 63 13.59 6.69 -9.60
N ARG A 64 12.69 5.74 -9.87
CA ARG A 64 12.51 5.14 -11.21
C ARG A 64 12.21 6.20 -12.28
N ARG A 65 11.30 7.14 -11.97
CA ARG A 65 10.91 8.21 -12.90
C ARG A 65 12.02 9.23 -13.11
N LEU A 66 12.77 9.55 -12.06
CA LEU A 66 13.93 10.44 -12.13
C LEU A 66 15.05 9.84 -13.00
N VAL A 67 15.37 8.55 -12.80
CA VAL A 67 16.36 7.83 -13.63
C VAL A 67 15.93 7.78 -15.10
N ASN A 68 14.64 7.64 -15.35
CA ASN A 68 14.08 7.66 -16.71
C ASN A 68 14.01 9.05 -17.35
N GLY A 69 14.39 10.12 -16.62
CA GLY A 69 14.33 11.50 -17.12
C GLY A 69 12.90 12.02 -17.32
N GLU A 70 11.91 11.43 -16.64
CA GLU A 70 10.53 11.93 -16.68
C GLU A 70 10.45 13.35 -16.07
N THR A 71 9.64 14.21 -16.65
CA THR A 71 9.34 15.54 -16.11
C THR A 71 7.93 15.58 -15.54
N ASN A 72 7.65 16.61 -14.74
CA ASN A 72 6.35 16.81 -14.11
C ASN A 72 5.90 15.65 -13.19
N ILE A 73 6.86 14.98 -12.55
CA ILE A 73 6.64 13.79 -11.71
C ILE A 73 5.67 14.10 -10.56
N MET A 74 5.83 15.25 -9.91
CA MET A 74 4.95 15.68 -8.81
C MET A 74 3.48 15.76 -9.25
N GLU A 75 3.18 16.41 -10.38
CA GLU A 75 1.79 16.55 -10.85
C GLU A 75 1.21 15.18 -11.23
N ASN A 76 1.99 14.34 -11.91
CA ASN A 76 1.55 13.01 -12.32
C ASN A 76 1.24 12.11 -11.12
N LEU A 77 2.16 12.04 -10.14
CA LEU A 77 1.94 11.26 -8.92
C LEU A 77 0.80 11.83 -8.09
N SER A 78 0.66 13.17 -8.00
CA SER A 78 -0.46 13.82 -7.32
C SER A 78 -1.79 13.44 -7.95
N LYS A 79 -1.91 13.45 -9.29
CA LYS A 79 -3.13 13.01 -9.98
C LYS A 79 -3.46 11.55 -9.68
N SER A 80 -2.49 10.64 -9.73
CA SER A 80 -2.70 9.22 -9.41
C SER A 80 -3.11 9.01 -7.95
N PHE A 81 -2.44 9.70 -7.03
CA PHE A 81 -2.76 9.67 -5.60
C PHE A 81 -4.19 10.17 -5.35
N GLU A 82 -4.52 11.36 -5.83
CA GLU A 82 -5.84 11.97 -5.65
C GLU A 82 -6.94 11.13 -6.27
N LYS A 83 -6.72 10.57 -7.46
CA LYS A 83 -7.69 9.70 -8.14
C LYS A 83 -8.01 8.48 -7.29
N THR A 84 -6.98 7.81 -6.78
CA THR A 84 -7.12 6.62 -5.95
C THR A 84 -7.84 6.96 -4.64
N LEU A 85 -7.45 8.05 -3.99
CA LEU A 85 -8.00 8.45 -2.70
C LEU A 85 -9.49 8.85 -2.81
N ILE A 86 -9.84 9.65 -3.81
CA ILE A 86 -11.22 10.09 -4.05
C ILE A 86 -12.10 8.91 -4.46
N ALA A 87 -11.62 8.02 -5.35
CA ALA A 87 -12.38 6.85 -5.75
C ALA A 87 -12.67 5.91 -4.56
N LYS A 88 -11.67 5.65 -3.71
CA LYS A 88 -11.86 4.83 -2.50
C LYS A 88 -12.81 5.49 -1.50
N ALA A 89 -12.73 6.80 -1.31
CA ALA A 89 -13.65 7.52 -0.45
C ALA A 89 -15.10 7.47 -0.98
N LEU A 90 -15.30 7.66 -2.28
CA LEU A 90 -16.62 7.55 -2.90
C LEU A 90 -17.19 6.14 -2.79
N ALA A 91 -16.38 5.11 -3.04
CA ALA A 91 -16.82 3.72 -2.85
C ALA A 91 -17.24 3.46 -1.39
N HIS A 92 -16.46 3.96 -0.43
CA HIS A 92 -16.78 3.82 1.00
C HIS A 92 -18.07 4.56 1.41
N THR A 93 -18.35 5.72 0.80
CA THR A 93 -19.58 6.48 1.09
C THR A 93 -20.74 6.16 0.14
N GLY A 94 -20.63 5.13 -0.71
CA GLY A 94 -21.67 4.77 -1.67
C GLY A 94 -21.99 5.89 -2.67
N GLY A 95 -20.97 6.61 -3.14
CA GLY A 95 -21.08 7.72 -4.10
C GLY A 95 -21.48 9.07 -3.49
N ARG A 96 -21.69 9.15 -2.17
CA ARG A 96 -22.07 10.41 -1.50
C ARG A 96 -20.87 11.34 -1.40
N ARG A 97 -20.79 12.28 -2.35
CA ARG A 97 -19.66 13.22 -2.53
C ARG A 97 -19.40 14.10 -1.29
N ILE A 98 -20.44 14.56 -0.60
CA ILE A 98 -20.28 15.40 0.60
C ILE A 98 -19.65 14.61 1.74
N GLU A 99 -20.14 13.40 2.00
CA GLU A 99 -19.56 12.52 3.03
C GLU A 99 -18.12 12.12 2.69
N ALA A 100 -17.85 11.81 1.42
CA ALA A 100 -16.48 11.52 0.96
C ALA A 100 -15.55 12.72 1.21
N ALA A 101 -16.01 13.94 0.92
CA ALA A 101 -15.23 15.16 1.16
C ALA A 101 -14.93 15.37 2.64
N VAL A 102 -15.93 15.17 3.51
CA VAL A 102 -15.76 15.27 4.97
C VAL A 102 -14.75 14.24 5.48
N ARG A 103 -14.85 12.98 5.01
CA ARG A 103 -13.92 11.90 5.39
C ARG A 103 -12.49 12.16 4.92
N LEU A 104 -12.35 12.80 3.76
CA LEU A 104 -11.05 13.21 3.21
C LEU A 104 -10.53 14.55 3.76
N GLY A 105 -11.33 15.27 4.57
CA GLY A 105 -10.95 16.57 5.12
C GLY A 105 -10.86 17.69 4.06
N ILE A 106 -11.53 17.55 2.92
CA ILE A 106 -11.52 18.55 1.84
C ILE A 106 -12.90 19.20 1.66
N GLY A 107 -12.92 20.41 1.12
CA GLY A 107 -14.17 21.12 0.83
C GLY A 107 -15.02 20.43 -0.23
N ARG A 108 -16.35 20.59 -0.14
CA ARG A 108 -17.33 20.09 -1.13
C ARG A 108 -17.02 20.57 -2.56
N ASN A 109 -16.63 21.84 -2.71
CA ASN A 109 -16.32 22.39 -4.04
C ASN A 109 -15.02 21.78 -4.59
N THR A 110 -14.06 21.49 -3.71
CA THR A 110 -12.79 20.86 -4.05
C THR A 110 -13.00 19.43 -4.55
N ILE A 111 -13.81 18.62 -3.85
CA ILE A 111 -14.05 17.23 -4.30
C ILE A 111 -14.77 17.21 -5.64
N THR A 112 -15.72 18.13 -5.86
CA THR A 112 -16.50 18.18 -7.10
C THR A 112 -15.60 18.54 -8.29
N ARG A 113 -14.72 19.54 -8.09
CA ARG A 113 -13.71 19.91 -9.10
C ARG A 113 -12.76 18.76 -9.41
N LYS A 114 -12.20 18.12 -8.36
CA LYS A 114 -11.25 17.01 -8.52
C LYS A 114 -11.86 15.79 -9.21
N ILE A 115 -13.12 15.45 -8.92
CA ILE A 115 -13.84 14.36 -9.61
C ILE A 115 -13.88 14.59 -11.12
N GLY A 116 -14.22 15.82 -11.54
CA GLY A 116 -14.25 16.20 -12.96
C GLY A 116 -12.87 16.19 -13.61
N GLU A 117 -11.86 16.78 -12.96
CA GLU A 117 -10.48 16.84 -13.48
C GLU A 117 -9.83 15.46 -13.63
N LEU A 118 -10.14 14.54 -12.72
CA LEU A 118 -9.54 13.19 -12.69
C LEU A 118 -10.31 12.17 -13.53
N GLY A 119 -11.42 12.59 -14.16
CA GLY A 119 -12.27 11.72 -14.96
C GLY A 119 -12.84 10.54 -14.15
N ILE A 120 -13.10 10.75 -12.86
CA ILE A 120 -13.75 9.75 -12.01
C ILE A 120 -15.23 9.81 -12.39
N GLY A 121 -15.61 9.10 -13.46
CA GLY A 121 -17.02 8.87 -13.78
C GLY A 121 -17.71 8.25 -12.57
N ASP A 122 -18.98 8.60 -12.34
CA ASP A 122 -19.78 8.15 -11.20
C ASP A 122 -19.85 6.61 -11.17
N GLY A 123 -18.83 5.99 -10.57
CA GLY A 123 -18.58 4.57 -10.59
C GLY A 123 -19.28 3.90 -9.42
N THR A 124 -20.48 3.39 -9.70
CA THR A 124 -20.95 2.14 -9.10
C THR A 124 -19.80 1.12 -9.16
N PRO A 125 -19.40 0.47 -8.05
CA PRO A 125 -18.38 -0.56 -8.08
C PRO A 125 -18.84 -1.72 -9.00
N PRO A 126 -17.98 -2.29 -9.87
CA PRO A 126 -18.36 -3.42 -10.73
C PRO A 126 -18.48 -4.75 -9.98
N ASP A 127 -18.13 -4.83 -8.69
CA ASP A 127 -18.07 -6.09 -7.96
C ASP A 127 -18.95 -6.03 -6.72
N ALA A 128 -20.25 -6.29 -6.93
CA ALA A 128 -21.19 -6.72 -5.90
C ALA A 128 -21.96 -7.90 -6.48
N GLU A 129 -21.29 -9.04 -6.56
CA GLU A 129 -21.86 -10.36 -6.82
C GLU A 129 -21.45 -11.31 -5.68
#